data_AF-A0A4Q5ZA59-F1
#
_entry.id   AF-A0A4Q5ZA59-F1
#
_cell.length_a   1.000
_cell.length_b   1.000
_cell.length_c   1.000
_cell.angle_alpha   90.00
_cell.angle_beta   90.00
_cell.angle_gamma   90.00
#
_symmetry.space_group_name_H-M   'P 1'
#
loop_
_entity.id
_entity.type
_entity.pdbx_description
1 polymer ?
#
loop_
_entity_poly.entity_id
_entity_poly.type
_entity_poly.pdbx_seq_one_letter_code
_entity_poly.pdbx_strand_id
1 'polypeptide(L)'
;MSVLGKFLAKRNGVDSGAGEMAFTDHIEALRWHLVRALIAIVLAAGVVFFNIEWVFTHIILGPANDDFISYKLLCQFGKFIHVDALCMQSLSIKFQNTELSGQFMMSFSASFMLGFIIAFPYVFWEFWRFIKPALKEVELKYARGIVFWSSLLFFVGVGFAYFLIAPFTINFFANYQLSPQFENIITIANYYDTMGDLVFGLGLVFELPILVY
;
A
#
# COMPACT_ATOMS: atom_id res chain seq x y z
N MET A 1 40.37 -5.80 -52.04
CA MET A 1 39.47 -6.03 -50.89
C MET A 1 38.05 -5.69 -51.33
N SER A 2 37.21 -6.70 -51.52
CA SER A 2 35.95 -6.60 -52.26
C SER A 2 34.91 -5.75 -51.53
N VAL A 3 34.28 -4.83 -52.25
CA VAL A 3 33.14 -4.00 -51.80
C VAL A 3 32.01 -4.87 -51.22
N LEU A 4 31.87 -6.11 -51.72
CA LEU A 4 30.94 -7.11 -51.19
C LEU A 4 31.24 -7.51 -49.74
N GLY A 5 32.51 -7.53 -49.33
CA GLY A 5 32.89 -7.85 -47.94
C GLY A 5 32.47 -6.77 -46.94
N LYS A 6 32.56 -5.49 -47.34
CA LYS A 6 32.03 -4.36 -46.53
C LYS A 6 30.50 -4.36 -46.51
N PHE A 7 29.86 -4.78 -47.59
CA PHE A 7 28.39 -4.85 -47.67
C PHE A 7 27.82 -6.01 -46.82
N LEU A 8 28.50 -7.15 -46.79
CA LEU A 8 28.12 -8.29 -45.94
C LEU A 8 28.45 -8.06 -44.46
N ALA A 9 29.54 -7.37 -44.14
CA ALA A 9 29.84 -6.95 -42.77
C ALA A 9 28.80 -5.95 -42.22
N LYS A 10 28.22 -5.10 -43.08
CA LYS A 10 27.14 -4.17 -42.72
C LYS A 10 25.79 -4.87 -42.47
N ARG A 11 25.58 -6.09 -43.00
CA ARG A 11 24.35 -6.88 -42.77
C ARG A 11 24.42 -7.74 -41.50
N ASN A 12 25.63 -8.07 -41.04
CA ASN A 12 25.86 -8.66 -39.72
C ASN A 12 26.14 -7.57 -38.66
N GLY A 13 25.57 -6.38 -38.87
CA GLY A 13 25.50 -5.34 -37.88
C GLY A 13 24.80 -5.90 -36.65
N VAL A 14 25.62 -6.30 -35.68
CA VAL A 14 25.32 -6.24 -34.27
C VAL A 14 24.74 -4.85 -34.03
N ASP A 15 23.41 -4.78 -34.01
CA ASP A 15 22.72 -3.58 -33.57
C ASP A 15 22.82 -3.57 -32.04
N SER A 16 24.00 -3.14 -31.58
CA SER A 16 24.19 -2.66 -30.22
C SER A 16 23.51 -1.29 -30.12
N GLY A 17 22.19 -1.28 -30.24
CA GLY A 17 21.31 -0.18 -29.87
C GLY A 17 20.60 -0.57 -28.58
N ALA A 18 21.22 -0.29 -27.44
CA ALA A 18 20.63 -0.53 -26.11
C ALA A 18 19.41 0.38 -25.79
N GLY A 19 18.71 0.89 -26.81
CA GLY A 19 17.74 1.98 -26.70
C GLY A 19 16.42 1.82 -27.46
N GLU A 20 16.26 0.83 -28.35
CA GLU A 20 14.97 0.56 -29.00
C GLU A 20 14.68 -0.95 -28.98
N MET A 21 13.94 -1.39 -27.95
CA MET A 21 13.39 -2.75 -27.94
C MET A 21 12.18 -2.80 -28.88
N ALA A 22 11.97 -3.92 -29.57
CA ALA A 22 10.73 -4.10 -30.33
C ALA A 22 9.53 -4.08 -29.38
N PHE A 23 8.35 -3.66 -29.85
CA PHE A 23 7.12 -3.63 -29.04
C PHE A 23 6.82 -4.98 -28.36
N THR A 24 7.11 -6.08 -29.04
CA THR A 24 6.97 -7.44 -28.50
C THR A 24 7.92 -7.71 -27.35
N ASP A 25 9.16 -7.22 -27.44
CA ASP A 25 10.20 -7.39 -26.42
C ASP A 25 9.87 -6.56 -25.17
N HIS A 26 9.26 -5.38 -25.34
CA HIS A 26 8.70 -4.59 -24.24
C HIS A 26 7.57 -5.31 -23.50
N ILE A 27 6.65 -5.97 -24.23
CA ILE A 27 5.56 -6.75 -23.61
C ILE A 27 6.12 -7.99 -22.89
N GLU A 28 7.14 -8.63 -23.44
CA GLU A 28 7.83 -9.75 -22.78
C GLU A 28 8.55 -9.32 -21.50
N ALA A 29 9.20 -8.13 -21.52
CA ALA A 29 9.79 -7.54 -20.33
C ALA A 29 8.73 -7.28 -19.24
N LEU A 30 7.58 -6.68 -19.60
CA LEU A 30 6.49 -6.41 -18.66
C LEU A 30 6.02 -7.66 -17.93
N ARG A 31 5.83 -8.77 -18.65
CA ARG A 31 5.41 -10.05 -18.06
C ARG A 31 6.37 -10.51 -16.97
N TRP A 32 7.68 -10.45 -17.22
CA TRP A 32 8.66 -10.88 -16.24
C TRP A 32 8.76 -9.97 -15.02
N HIS A 33 8.59 -8.66 -15.19
CA HIS A 33 8.49 -7.73 -14.06
C HIS A 33 7.25 -8.02 -13.21
N LEU A 34 6.10 -8.24 -13.85
CA LEU A 34 4.84 -8.55 -13.17
C LEU A 34 4.93 -9.87 -12.39
N VAL A 35 5.50 -10.92 -12.98
CA VAL A 35 5.69 -12.21 -12.30
C VAL A 35 6.58 -12.07 -11.06
N ARG A 36 7.69 -11.32 -11.15
CA ARG A 36 8.58 -11.10 -10.00
C ARG A 36 7.91 -10.28 -8.89
N ALA A 37 7.17 -9.24 -9.25
CA ALA A 37 6.38 -8.44 -8.31
C ALA A 37 5.32 -9.32 -7.61
N LEU A 38 4.60 -10.15 -8.37
CA LEU A 38 3.61 -11.08 -7.82
C LEU A 38 4.24 -12.08 -6.86
N ILE A 39 5.39 -12.66 -7.20
CA ILE A 39 6.13 -13.59 -6.32
C ILE A 39 6.51 -12.89 -5.01
N ALA A 40 7.02 -11.65 -5.07
CA ALA A 40 7.35 -10.89 -3.87
C ALA A 40 6.13 -10.65 -2.97
N ILE A 41 4.98 -10.29 -3.55
CA ILE A 41 3.72 -10.11 -2.82
C ILE A 41 3.27 -11.42 -2.18
N VAL A 42 3.30 -12.54 -2.91
CA VAL A 42 2.87 -13.85 -2.41
C VAL A 42 3.78 -14.33 -1.28
N LEU A 43 5.11 -14.12 -1.38
CA LEU A 43 6.04 -14.45 -0.32
C LEU A 43 5.79 -13.61 0.94
N ALA A 44 5.61 -12.30 0.79
CA ALA A 44 5.28 -11.41 1.90
C ALA A 44 3.93 -11.78 2.53
N ALA A 45 2.90 -12.05 1.71
CA ALA A 45 1.59 -12.49 2.16
C ALA A 45 1.66 -13.83 2.91
N GLY A 46 2.49 -14.77 2.45
CA GLY A 46 2.73 -16.03 3.15
C GLY A 46 3.30 -15.80 4.56
N VAL A 47 4.28 -14.91 4.71
CA VAL A 47 4.86 -14.55 6.02
C VAL A 47 3.81 -13.93 6.95
N VAL A 48 2.96 -13.05 6.41
CA VAL A 48 1.84 -12.45 7.16
C VAL A 48 0.82 -13.52 7.57
N PHE A 49 0.47 -14.43 6.66
CA PHE A 49 -0.50 -15.51 6.91
C PHE A 49 -0.04 -16.44 8.04
N PHE A 50 1.25 -16.78 8.11
CA PHE A 50 1.78 -17.58 9.21
C PHE A 50 1.66 -16.89 10.59
N ASN A 51 1.60 -15.56 10.62
CA ASN A 51 1.53 -14.75 11.83
C ASN A 51 0.18 -14.01 11.97
N ILE A 52 -0.88 -14.55 11.36
CA ILE A 52 -2.14 -13.83 11.18
C ILE A 52 -2.81 -13.47 12.51
N GLU A 53 -2.73 -14.33 13.52
CA GLU A 53 -3.28 -14.05 14.86
C GLU A 53 -2.64 -12.82 15.50
N TRP A 54 -1.31 -12.68 15.39
CA TRP A 54 -0.59 -11.52 15.89
C TRP A 54 -0.97 -10.26 15.12
N VAL A 55 -1.09 -10.37 13.80
CA VAL A 55 -1.48 -9.27 12.92
C VAL A 55 -2.88 -8.77 13.23
N PHE A 56 -3.86 -9.66 13.43
CA PHE A 56 -5.22 -9.24 13.78
C PHE A 56 -5.29 -8.58 15.15
N THR A 57 -4.61 -9.15 16.15
CA THR A 57 -4.67 -8.64 17.53
C THR A 57 -3.95 -7.31 17.71
N HIS A 58 -2.78 -7.13 17.09
CA HIS A 58 -1.95 -5.94 17.30
C HIS A 58 -2.10 -4.88 16.22
N ILE A 59 -2.23 -5.28 14.96
CA ILE A 59 -2.28 -4.33 13.83
C ILE A 59 -3.73 -4.02 13.51
N ILE A 60 -4.54 -4.99 13.08
CA ILE A 60 -5.89 -4.69 12.56
C ILE A 60 -6.81 -4.17 13.66
N LEU A 61 -6.87 -4.85 14.81
CA LEU A 61 -7.68 -4.42 15.95
C LEU A 61 -7.01 -3.34 16.80
N GLY A 62 -5.76 -2.97 16.49
CA GLY A 62 -4.99 -1.96 17.22
C GLY A 62 -5.74 -0.64 17.43
N PRO A 63 -6.25 0.01 16.37
CA PRO A 63 -6.99 1.27 16.48
C PRO A 63 -8.35 1.15 17.18
N ALA A 64 -8.87 -0.06 17.35
CA ALA A 64 -10.12 -0.30 18.08
C ALA A 64 -9.89 -0.50 19.59
N ASN A 65 -8.63 -0.65 20.04
CA ASN A 65 -8.30 -0.81 21.44
C ASN A 65 -7.91 0.54 22.08
N ASP A 66 -8.37 0.77 23.30
CA ASP A 66 -8.18 2.04 24.03
C ASP A 66 -6.72 2.39 24.33
N ASP A 67 -5.80 1.42 24.23
CA ASP A 67 -4.37 1.61 24.51
C ASP A 67 -3.55 2.12 23.32
N PHE A 68 -4.19 2.34 22.17
CA PHE A 68 -3.50 2.72 20.95
C PHE A 68 -2.77 4.07 21.12
N ILE A 69 -1.52 4.10 20.67
CA ILE A 69 -0.58 5.23 20.85
C ILE A 69 -1.20 6.54 20.36
N SER A 70 -1.99 6.49 19.28
CA SER A 70 -2.62 7.66 18.70
C SER A 70 -3.63 8.34 19.62
N TYR A 71 -4.45 7.60 20.39
CA TYR A 71 -5.39 8.19 21.34
C TYR A 71 -4.64 8.95 22.45
N LYS A 72 -3.54 8.37 22.95
CA LYS A 72 -2.69 8.98 23.96
C LYS A 72 -1.98 10.23 23.43
N LEU A 73 -1.44 10.17 22.23
CA LEU A 73 -0.72 11.27 21.59
C LEU A 73 -1.67 12.43 21.24
N LEU A 74 -2.86 12.14 20.69
CA LEU A 74 -3.88 13.13 20.39
C LEU A 74 -4.43 13.79 21.66
N CYS A 75 -4.65 13.01 22.74
CA CYS A 75 -5.11 13.58 24.00
C CYS A 75 -4.02 14.43 24.68
N GLN A 76 -2.74 14.06 24.58
CA GLN A 76 -1.63 14.90 25.02
C GLN A 76 -1.54 16.21 24.22
N PHE A 77 -1.71 16.13 22.91
CA PHE A 77 -1.74 17.30 22.04
C PHE A 77 -2.96 18.20 22.33
N GLY A 78 -4.13 17.61 22.61
CA GLY A 78 -5.32 18.34 23.05
C GLY A 78 -5.10 19.08 24.36
N LYS A 79 -4.47 18.44 25.35
CA LYS A 79 -4.09 19.10 26.60
C LYS A 79 -3.08 20.23 26.39
N PHE A 80 -2.16 20.09 25.44
CA PHE A 80 -1.22 21.16 25.09
C PHE A 80 -1.93 22.39 24.51
N ILE A 81 -2.99 22.19 23.72
CA ILE A 81 -3.76 23.25 23.05
C ILE A 81 -5.01 23.68 23.86
N HIS A 82 -5.22 23.12 25.06
CA HIS A 82 -6.40 23.35 25.90
C HIS A 82 -7.73 22.98 25.22
N VAL A 83 -7.71 21.95 24.38
CA VAL A 83 -8.90 21.39 23.72
C VAL A 83 -9.09 19.95 24.20
N ASP A 84 -9.95 19.80 25.21
CA ASP A 84 -10.29 18.49 25.78
C ASP A 84 -11.11 17.60 24.83
N ALA A 85 -11.67 18.19 23.76
CA ALA A 85 -12.43 17.47 22.75
C ALA A 85 -11.60 16.46 21.93
N LEU A 86 -10.26 16.55 21.98
CA LEU A 86 -9.36 15.61 21.30
C LEU A 86 -9.10 14.33 22.10
N CYS A 87 -9.46 14.30 23.39
CA CYS A 87 -9.40 13.09 24.22
C CYS A 87 -10.62 12.23 23.95
N MET A 88 -10.53 11.39 22.91
CA MET A 88 -11.59 10.45 22.53
C MET A 88 -11.87 9.45 23.67
N GLN A 89 -13.16 9.28 23.97
CA GLN A 89 -13.66 8.41 25.04
C GLN A 89 -13.44 6.92 24.70
N SER A 90 -13.13 6.12 25.72
CA SER A 90 -12.95 4.67 25.59
C SER A 90 -14.18 4.04 24.97
N LEU A 91 -14.01 3.37 23.84
CA LEU A 91 -15.11 2.88 23.04
C LEU A 91 -15.07 1.35 23.05
N SER A 92 -15.89 0.73 23.90
CA SER A 92 -15.97 -0.72 23.98
C SER A 92 -16.80 -1.29 22.82
N ILE A 93 -16.22 -1.36 21.61
CA ILE A 93 -16.85 -2.02 20.46
C ILE A 93 -16.81 -3.54 20.68
N LYS A 94 -17.99 -4.17 20.73
CA LYS A 94 -18.09 -5.63 20.62
C LYS A 94 -18.28 -6.00 19.16
N PHE A 95 -17.24 -6.53 18.54
CA PHE A 95 -17.31 -7.00 17.15
C PHE A 95 -18.22 -8.22 17.03
N GLN A 96 -19.14 -8.19 16.05
CA GLN A 96 -19.96 -9.33 15.69
C GLN A 96 -19.47 -9.95 14.37
N ASN A 97 -19.54 -11.28 14.27
CA ASN A 97 -19.35 -11.98 13.01
C ASN A 97 -20.67 -12.60 12.57
N THR A 98 -21.17 -12.19 11.40
CA THR A 98 -22.44 -12.63 10.83
C THR A 98 -22.27 -13.71 9.76
N GLU A 99 -21.04 -13.92 9.27
CA GLU A 99 -20.74 -14.82 8.16
C GLU A 99 -19.93 -16.04 8.61
N LEU A 100 -20.32 -17.22 8.12
CA LEU A 100 -19.62 -18.47 8.42
C LEU A 100 -18.18 -18.47 7.88
N SER A 101 -18.00 -18.00 6.65
CA SER A 101 -16.70 -17.92 5.97
C SER A 101 -15.96 -16.59 6.21
N GLY A 102 -16.57 -15.64 6.93
CA GLY A 102 -16.08 -14.25 7.00
C GLY A 102 -14.65 -14.15 7.51
N GLN A 103 -14.36 -14.72 8.69
CA GLN A 103 -13.02 -14.68 9.28
C GLN A 103 -11.97 -15.41 8.43
N PHE A 104 -12.37 -16.51 7.77
CA PHE A 104 -11.50 -17.25 6.87
C PHE A 104 -11.13 -16.39 5.65
N MET A 105 -12.11 -15.83 4.95
CA MET A 105 -11.86 -14.96 3.78
C MET A 105 -11.07 -13.71 4.16
N MET A 106 -11.36 -13.13 5.32
CA MET A 106 -10.65 -11.98 5.87
C MET A 106 -9.17 -12.30 6.12
N SER A 107 -8.83 -13.50 6.60
CA SER A 107 -7.44 -13.90 6.82
C SER A 107 -6.61 -13.90 5.51
N PHE A 108 -7.20 -14.35 4.41
CA PHE A 108 -6.56 -14.30 3.09
C PHE A 108 -6.44 -12.88 2.58
N SER A 109 -7.54 -12.12 2.60
CA SER A 109 -7.56 -10.72 2.16
C SER A 109 -6.53 -9.89 2.91
N ALA A 110 -6.48 -10.02 4.24
CA ALA A 110 -5.54 -9.28 5.10
C ALA A 110 -4.10 -9.65 4.78
N SER A 111 -3.82 -10.94 4.56
CA SER A 111 -2.48 -11.41 4.21
C SER A 111 -2.01 -10.83 2.87
N PHE A 112 -2.87 -10.81 1.86
CA PHE A 112 -2.54 -10.21 0.56
C PHE A 112 -2.37 -8.69 0.65
N MET A 113 -3.26 -7.99 1.34
CA MET A 113 -3.20 -6.54 1.47
C MET A 113 -1.94 -6.09 2.22
N LEU A 114 -1.68 -6.66 3.41
CA LEU A 114 -0.48 -6.34 4.19
C LEU A 114 0.79 -6.85 3.50
N GLY A 115 0.73 -8.01 2.86
CA GLY A 115 1.82 -8.54 2.04
C GLY A 115 2.20 -7.57 0.90
N PHE A 116 1.20 -6.98 0.24
CA PHE A 116 1.44 -5.93 -0.76
C PHE A 116 2.07 -4.68 -0.14
N ILE A 117 1.56 -4.19 1.00
CA ILE A 117 2.09 -3.00 1.67
C ILE A 117 3.58 -3.19 2.03
N ILE A 118 3.95 -4.36 2.56
CA ILE A 118 5.33 -4.70 2.90
C ILE A 118 6.19 -4.85 1.64
N ALA A 119 5.66 -5.49 0.59
CA ALA A 119 6.37 -5.70 -0.67
C ALA A 119 6.43 -4.44 -1.56
N PHE A 120 5.71 -3.37 -1.21
CA PHE A 120 5.56 -2.17 -2.04
C PHE A 120 6.89 -1.60 -2.56
N PRO A 121 7.97 -1.47 -1.76
CA PRO A 121 9.24 -0.94 -2.26
C PRO A 121 9.83 -1.76 -3.40
N TYR A 122 9.70 -3.09 -3.31
CA TYR A 122 10.18 -4.01 -4.35
C TYR A 122 9.27 -3.97 -5.59
N VAL A 123 7.95 -3.95 -5.37
CA VAL A 123 6.97 -3.86 -6.46
C VAL A 123 7.16 -2.57 -7.26
N PHE A 124 7.30 -1.44 -6.55
CA PHE A 124 7.53 -0.14 -7.18
C PHE A 124 8.91 -0.08 -7.87
N TRP A 125 9.92 -0.73 -7.31
CA TRP A 125 11.23 -0.86 -7.97
C TRP A 125 11.15 -1.62 -9.30
N GLU A 126 10.43 -2.75 -9.36
CA GLU A 126 10.24 -3.48 -10.62
C GLU A 126 9.41 -2.67 -11.63
N PHE A 127 8.38 -1.96 -11.16
CA PHE A 127 7.59 -1.04 -12.00
C PHE A 127 8.45 0.09 -12.57
N TRP A 128 9.28 0.70 -11.73
CA TRP A 128 10.24 1.73 -12.15
C TRP A 128 11.24 1.19 -13.16
N ARG A 129 11.75 -0.03 -12.97
CA ARG A 129 12.68 -0.67 -13.89
C ARG A 129 12.07 -0.90 -15.27
N PHE A 130 10.77 -1.19 -15.33
CA PHE A 130 10.04 -1.32 -16.58
C PHE A 130 9.83 0.04 -17.28
N ILE A 131 9.59 1.11 -16.52
CA ILE A 131 9.36 2.46 -17.06
C ILE A 131 10.67 3.14 -17.50
N LYS A 132 11.75 2.97 -16.74
CA LYS A 132 13.06 3.60 -16.95
C LYS A 132 13.54 3.65 -18.42
N PRO A 133 13.44 2.57 -19.24
CA PRO A 133 13.89 2.59 -20.64
C PRO A 133 13.09 3.54 -21.55
N ALA A 134 11.88 3.95 -21.15
CA ALA A 134 11.02 4.84 -21.90
C ALA A 134 11.28 6.34 -21.64
N LEU A 135 12.13 6.69 -20.66
CA LEU A 135 12.39 8.08 -20.27
C LEU A 135 13.60 8.66 -20.99
N LYS A 136 13.56 9.98 -21.25
CA LYS A 136 14.69 10.72 -21.80
C LYS A 136 15.82 10.83 -20.77
N GLU A 137 17.06 10.99 -21.23
CA GLU A 137 18.24 11.11 -20.35
C GLU A 137 18.15 12.25 -19.33
N VAL A 138 17.46 13.34 -19.69
CA VAL A 138 17.22 14.48 -18.79
C VAL A 138 16.25 14.10 -17.68
N GLU A 139 15.18 13.38 -18.00
CA GLU A 139 14.15 12.93 -17.03
C GLU A 139 14.71 11.85 -16.10
N LEU A 140 15.60 10.99 -16.61
CA LEU A 140 16.33 9.99 -15.82
C LEU A 140 17.19 10.58 -14.70
N LYS A 141 17.67 11.82 -14.85
CA LYS A 141 18.43 12.51 -13.77
C LYS A 141 17.51 12.94 -12.63
N TYR A 142 16.32 13.46 -12.94
CA TYR A 142 15.34 13.89 -11.94
C TYR A 142 14.69 12.70 -11.24
N ALA A 143 14.47 11.60 -11.95
CA ALA A 143 13.88 10.40 -11.38
C ALA A 143 14.87 9.51 -10.62
N ARG A 144 16.11 9.98 -10.41
CA ARG A 144 17.09 9.27 -9.58
C ARG A 144 16.65 9.32 -8.11
N GLY A 145 16.33 8.16 -7.56
CA GLY A 145 15.85 8.04 -6.17
C GLY A 145 14.32 8.09 -6.04
N ILE A 146 13.58 8.13 -7.15
CA ILE A 146 12.11 8.11 -7.14
C ILE A 146 11.55 6.90 -6.38
N VAL A 147 12.18 5.72 -6.51
CA VAL A 147 11.77 4.51 -5.79
C VAL A 147 11.85 4.70 -4.29
N PHE A 148 12.90 5.37 -3.79
CA PHE A 148 13.05 5.63 -2.36
C PHE A 148 12.00 6.62 -1.86
N TRP A 149 11.82 7.73 -2.57
CA TRP A 149 10.84 8.76 -2.17
C TRP A 149 9.40 8.26 -2.27
N SER A 150 9.06 7.50 -3.30
CA SER A 150 7.76 6.82 -3.43
C SER A 150 7.53 5.82 -2.31
N SER A 151 8.48 4.92 -2.07
CA SER A 151 8.35 3.97 -0.95
C SER A 151 8.17 4.69 0.39
N LEU A 152 8.89 5.78 0.63
CA LEU A 152 8.75 6.59 1.82
C LEU A 152 7.36 7.23 1.90
N LEU A 153 6.88 7.85 0.83
CA LEU A 153 5.57 8.50 0.76
C LEU A 153 4.42 7.51 0.96
N PHE A 154 4.50 6.33 0.35
CA PHE A 154 3.54 5.25 0.56
C PHE A 154 3.45 4.85 2.04
N PHE A 155 4.58 4.59 2.70
CA PHE A 155 4.58 4.22 4.13
C PHE A 155 4.13 5.37 5.04
N VAL A 156 4.47 6.61 4.69
CA VAL A 156 3.95 7.79 5.40
C VAL A 156 2.43 7.88 5.21
N GLY A 157 1.89 7.63 4.01
CA GLY A 157 0.46 7.61 3.74
C GLY A 157 -0.28 6.51 4.50
N VAL A 158 0.25 5.29 4.46
CA VAL A 158 -0.25 4.14 5.23
C VAL A 158 -0.21 4.43 6.73
N GLY A 159 0.90 4.97 7.23
CA GLY A 159 1.07 5.36 8.63
C GLY A 159 0.11 6.49 9.04
N PHE A 160 -0.04 7.51 8.21
CA PHE A 160 -0.97 8.61 8.45
C PHE A 160 -2.42 8.11 8.51
N ALA A 161 -2.81 7.23 7.58
CA ALA A 161 -4.13 6.62 7.57
C ALA A 161 -4.40 5.79 8.82
N TYR A 162 -3.46 4.91 9.17
CA TYR A 162 -3.61 3.97 10.27
C TYR A 162 -3.51 4.64 11.65
N PHE A 163 -2.54 5.54 11.84
CA PHE A 163 -2.33 6.18 13.14
C PHE A 163 -3.24 7.37 13.36
N LEU A 164 -3.59 8.15 12.33
CA LEU A 164 -4.35 9.39 12.54
C LEU A 164 -5.80 9.22 12.11
N ILE A 165 -6.05 8.84 10.86
CA ILE A 165 -7.42 8.85 10.30
C ILE A 165 -8.28 7.73 10.88
N ALA A 166 -7.79 6.50 10.95
CA ALA A 166 -8.52 5.34 11.46
C ALA A 166 -9.17 5.55 12.85
N PRO A 167 -8.45 5.99 13.91
CA PRO A 167 -9.07 6.19 15.22
C PRO A 167 -10.16 7.28 15.21
N PHE A 168 -10.00 8.35 14.42
CA PHE A 168 -11.05 9.36 14.25
C PHE A 168 -12.26 8.78 13.55
N THR A 169 -12.06 8.01 12.48
CA THR A 169 -13.13 7.37 11.73
C THR A 169 -13.94 6.41 12.60
N ILE A 170 -13.26 5.54 13.37
CA ILE A 170 -13.92 4.59 14.26
C ILE A 170 -14.70 5.32 15.36
N ASN A 171 -14.07 6.31 16.01
CA ASN A 171 -14.73 7.07 17.07
C ASN A 171 -15.94 7.84 16.55
N PHE A 172 -15.83 8.46 15.38
CA PHE A 172 -16.94 9.16 14.74
C PHE A 172 -18.09 8.20 14.44
N PHE A 173 -17.84 7.11 13.69
CA PHE A 173 -18.91 6.22 13.26
C PHE A 173 -19.57 5.46 14.41
N ALA A 174 -18.83 5.15 15.47
CA ALA A 174 -19.42 4.46 16.61
C ALA A 174 -20.29 5.36 17.50
N ASN A 175 -19.92 6.64 17.65
CA ASN A 175 -20.68 7.61 18.43
C ASN A 175 -21.79 8.30 17.61
N TYR A 176 -21.72 8.22 16.29
CA TYR A 176 -22.73 8.81 15.41
C TYR A 176 -24.02 8.00 15.46
N GLN A 177 -25.05 8.57 16.08
CA GLN A 177 -26.40 8.01 16.15
C GLN A 177 -27.44 9.06 15.77
N LEU A 178 -28.30 8.74 14.80
CA LEU A 178 -29.39 9.62 14.36
C LEU A 178 -30.59 9.61 15.32
N SER A 179 -30.81 8.48 16.01
CA SER A 179 -31.90 8.28 16.95
C SER A 179 -31.43 7.35 18.07
N PRO A 180 -31.85 7.58 19.32
CA PRO A 180 -31.56 6.67 20.45
C PRO A 180 -32.10 5.25 20.28
N GLN A 181 -32.99 5.03 19.30
CA GLN A 181 -33.56 3.70 19.01
C GLN A 181 -32.67 2.85 18.10
N PHE A 182 -31.65 3.43 17.45
CA PHE A 182 -30.74 2.69 16.58
C PHE A 182 -29.52 2.22 17.36
N GLU A 183 -29.45 0.92 17.64
CA GLU A 183 -28.25 0.29 18.17
C GLU A 183 -27.21 0.11 17.06
N ASN A 184 -26.02 0.67 17.25
CA ASN A 184 -24.93 0.53 16.30
C ASN A 184 -24.18 -0.79 16.53
N ILE A 185 -24.46 -1.79 15.70
CA ILE A 185 -23.80 -3.10 15.74
C ILE A 185 -22.73 -3.14 14.66
N ILE A 186 -21.46 -3.08 15.08
CA ILE A 186 -20.32 -3.09 14.16
C ILE A 186 -19.85 -4.54 13.95
N THR A 187 -19.90 -5.00 12.70
CA THR A 187 -19.36 -6.31 12.31
C THR A 187 -17.85 -6.23 12.07
N ILE A 188 -17.13 -7.33 12.30
CA ILE A 188 -15.69 -7.39 12.07
C ILE A 188 -15.34 -7.23 10.58
N ALA A 189 -16.18 -7.75 9.67
CA ALA A 189 -16.03 -7.61 8.22
C ALA A 189 -16.08 -6.14 7.80
N ASN A 190 -17.13 -5.42 8.19
CA ASN A 190 -17.28 -4.00 7.85
C ASN A 190 -16.14 -3.16 8.43
N TYR A 191 -15.71 -3.47 9.66
CA TYR A 191 -14.55 -2.82 10.26
C TYR A 191 -13.28 -3.04 9.43
N TYR A 192 -12.98 -4.29 9.08
CA TYR A 192 -11.81 -4.65 8.30
C TYR A 192 -11.82 -3.98 6.91
N ASP A 193 -12.94 -4.04 6.19
CA ASP A 193 -13.06 -3.47 4.85
C ASP A 193 -12.89 -1.94 4.90
N THR A 194 -13.57 -1.28 5.84
CA THR A 194 -13.45 0.18 6.02
C THR A 194 -12.01 0.58 6.35
N MET A 195 -11.35 -0.14 7.26
CA MET A 195 -9.96 0.17 7.63
C MET A 195 -8.99 -0.16 6.48
N GLY A 196 -9.21 -1.25 5.77
CA GLY A 196 -8.42 -1.66 4.61
C GLY A 196 -8.49 -0.63 3.48
N ASP A 197 -9.70 -0.21 3.12
CA ASP A 197 -9.94 0.80 2.09
C ASP A 197 -9.30 2.15 2.46
N LEU A 198 -9.42 2.57 3.72
CA LEU A 198 -8.80 3.81 4.19
C LEU A 198 -7.27 3.75 4.12
N VAL A 199 -6.66 2.69 4.66
CA VAL A 199 -5.20 2.56 4.74
C VAL A 199 -4.59 2.40 3.35
N PHE A 200 -5.17 1.52 2.54
CA PHE A 200 -4.69 1.28 1.18
C PHE A 200 -4.95 2.49 0.28
N GLY A 201 -6.16 3.07 0.35
CA GLY A 201 -6.55 4.24 -0.43
C GLY A 201 -5.65 5.43 -0.13
N LEU A 202 -5.41 5.76 1.14
CA LEU A 202 -4.52 6.87 1.50
C LEU A 202 -3.06 6.58 1.17
N GLY A 203 -2.60 5.33 1.28
CA GLY A 203 -1.28 4.93 0.80
C GLY A 203 -1.07 5.26 -0.68
N LEU A 204 -2.05 4.94 -1.53
CA LEU A 204 -2.01 5.28 -2.95
C LEU A 204 -2.18 6.78 -3.24
N VAL A 205 -3.04 7.48 -2.49
CA VAL A 205 -3.23 8.94 -2.64
C VAL A 205 -1.92 9.69 -2.38
N PHE A 206 -1.10 9.21 -1.46
CA PHE A 206 0.21 9.81 -1.16
C PHE A 206 1.25 9.62 -2.27
N GLU A 207 0.98 8.78 -3.27
CA GLU A 207 1.81 8.66 -4.48
C GLU A 207 1.46 9.71 -5.56
N LEU A 208 0.28 10.33 -5.49
CA LEU A 208 -0.15 11.34 -6.47
C LEU A 208 0.84 12.50 -6.63
N PRO A 209 1.45 13.06 -5.57
CA PRO A 209 2.45 14.12 -5.72
C PRO A 209 3.65 13.74 -6.58
N ILE A 210 4.08 12.47 -6.54
CA ILE A 210 5.18 11.96 -7.38
C ILE A 210 4.70 11.71 -8.80
N LEU A 211 3.47 11.25 -8.97
CA LEU A 211 2.94 10.93 -10.29
C LEU A 211 2.70 12.19 -11.12
N VAL A 212 2.29 13.29 -10.48
CA VAL A 212 1.93 14.55 -11.15
C VAL A 212 3.15 15.43 -11.47
N TYR A 213 4.26 15.27 -10.75
CA TYR A 213 5.44 16.14 -10.86
C TYR A 213 6.63 15.45 -11.55
#